data_AF-A0A9X1XF45-F1
#
_entry.id   AF-A0A9X1XF45-F1
#
_cell.length_a   1.000
_cell.length_b   1.000
_cell.length_c   1.000
_cell.angle_alpha   90.00
_cell.angle_beta   90.00
_cell.angle_gamma   90.00
#
_symmetry.space_group_name_H-M   'P 1'
#
loop_
_entity.id
_entity.type
_entity.pdbx_description
1 polymer ?
#
loop_
_entity_poly.entity_id
_entity_poly.type
_entity_poly.pdbx_seq_one_letter_code
_entity_poly.pdbx_strand_id
1 'polypeptide(L)' 'MVKKYTEAYFSRDSFTAGKALTPPKLSHSFANDWIKDGGKLILLRDQLGHNSIETTQQYTNLSLKEREKVMS' A
#
# COMPACT_ATOMS: atom_id res chain seq x y z
N MET A 1 16.97 -16.98 -3.65
CA MET A 1 15.84 -16.09 -3.27
C MET A 1 15.50 -15.08 -4.36
N VAL A 2 16.47 -14.48 -5.07
CA VAL A 2 16.22 -13.48 -6.12
C VAL A 2 15.43 -14.04 -7.33
N LYS A 3 15.81 -15.19 -7.89
CA LYS A 3 15.17 -15.76 -9.11
C LYS A 3 13.65 -15.97 -9.02
N LYS A 4 13.13 -16.41 -7.88
CA LYS A 4 11.70 -16.74 -7.70
C LYS A 4 10.79 -15.51 -7.83
N TYR A 5 11.25 -14.34 -7.37
CA TYR A 5 10.50 -13.08 -7.49
C TYR A 5 10.66 -12.46 -8.88
N THR A 6 11.81 -12.68 -9.53
CA THR A 6 12.08 -12.22 -10.89
C THR A 6 11.17 -12.92 -11.91
N GLU A 7 11.00 -14.24 -11.82
CA GLU A 7 10.15 -15.00 -12.75
C GLU A 7 8.67 -14.63 -12.67
N ALA A 8 8.14 -14.39 -11.47
CA ALA A 8 6.75 -13.96 -11.26
C ALA A 8 6.48 -12.51 -11.73
N TYR A 9 7.52 -11.68 -11.81
CA TYR A 9 7.42 -10.30 -12.30
C TYR A 9 7.49 -10.25 -13.83
N PHE A 10 8.25 -11.14 -14.46
CA PHE A 10 8.43 -11.19 -15.92
C PHE A 10 7.47 -12.15 -16.67
N SER A 11 6.65 -12.94 -15.97
CA SER A 11 5.63 -13.76 -16.63
C SER A 11 4.49 -12.85 -17.13
N ARG A 12 4.64 -12.37 -18.36
CA ARG A 12 3.65 -11.55 -19.08
C ARG A 12 2.24 -12.17 -19.05
N ASP A 13 2.18 -13.50 -18.94
CA ASP A 13 0.97 -14.32 -18.86
C ASP A 13 0.28 -14.31 -17.48
N SER A 14 1.01 -14.09 -16.38
CA SER A 14 0.39 -14.00 -15.05
C SER A 14 -0.26 -12.64 -14.80
N PHE A 15 0.22 -11.59 -15.47
CA PHE A 15 -0.37 -10.26 -15.44
C PHE A 15 -1.72 -10.22 -16.16
N THR A 16 -1.81 -10.84 -17.34
CA THR A 16 -3.05 -10.98 -18.12
C THR A 16 -4.05 -11.94 -17.46
N ALA A 17 -3.59 -12.96 -16.73
CA ALA A 17 -4.45 -13.91 -16.01
C ALA A 17 -4.92 -13.42 -14.61
N GLY A 18 -4.62 -12.18 -14.21
CA GLY A 18 -5.06 -11.59 -12.94
C GLY A 18 -4.38 -12.15 -11.67
N LYS A 19 -3.43 -13.08 -11.82
CA LYS A 19 -2.67 -13.73 -10.74
C LYS A 19 -1.37 -13.00 -10.40
N ALA A 20 -0.94 -12.02 -11.19
CA ALA A 20 0.26 -11.23 -10.88
C ALA A 20 0.04 -10.23 -9.74
N LEU A 21 1.15 -9.87 -9.10
CA LEU A 21 1.26 -8.66 -8.29
C LEU A 21 1.08 -7.44 -9.21
N THR A 22 -0.08 -6.81 -9.10
CA THR A 22 -0.37 -5.56 -9.82
C THR A 22 0.13 -4.36 -9.02
N PRO A 23 0.39 -3.20 -9.66
CA PRO A 23 0.86 -2.01 -8.95
C PRO A 23 0.00 -1.62 -7.73
N PRO A 24 -1.36 -1.65 -7.79
CA PRO A 24 -2.18 -1.34 -6.61
C PRO A 24 -2.01 -2.35 -5.46
N LYS A 25 -1.81 -3.64 -5.77
CA LYS A 25 -1.56 -4.67 -4.75
C LYS A 25 -0.24 -4.43 -4.04
N LEU A 26 0.80 -4.00 -4.77
CA LEU A 26 2.09 -3.63 -4.19
C LEU A 26 1.96 -2.42 -3.26
N SER A 27 1.24 -1.37 -3.70
CA SER A 27 0.97 -0.20 -2.87
C SER A 27 0.19 -0.55 -1.60
N HIS A 28 -0.82 -1.43 -1.69
CA HIS A 28 -1.56 -1.94 -0.52
C HIS A 28 -0.67 -2.73 0.45
N SER A 29 0.17 -3.64 -0.05
CA SER A 29 1.09 -4.39 0.80
C SER A 29 2.07 -3.48 1.52
N PHE A 30 2.69 -2.55 0.80
CA PHE A 30 3.62 -1.57 1.38
C PHE A 30 2.95 -0.69 2.45
N ALA A 31 1.78 -0.13 2.14
CA ALA A 31 1.05 0.72 3.07
C ALA A 31 0.62 -0.04 4.34
N ASN A 32 0.18 -1.30 4.20
CA ASN A 32 -0.18 -2.13 5.34
C ASN A 32 1.02 -2.40 6.26
N ASP A 33 2.18 -2.74 5.70
CA ASP A 33 3.39 -3.02 6.49
C ASP A 33 3.89 -1.74 7.17
N TRP A 34 3.89 -0.61 6.46
CA TRP A 34 4.24 0.70 7.04
C TRP A 34 3.42 1.05 8.28
N ILE A 35 2.09 0.85 8.21
CA ILE A 35 1.20 1.16 9.33
C ILE A 35 1.37 0.16 10.49
N LYS A 36 1.57 -1.13 10.19
CA LYS A 36 1.87 -2.15 11.21
C LYS A 36 3.14 -1.85 11.98
N ASP A 37 4.15 -1.31 11.31
CA ASP A 37 5.42 -0.94 11.91
C ASP A 37 5.37 0.42 12.66
N GLY A 38 4.18 1.02 12.80
CA GLY A 38 3.98 2.28 13.52
C GLY A 38 4.37 3.52 12.71
N GLY A 39 4.53 3.38 11.39
CA GLY A 39 4.84 4.48 10.50
C GLY A 39 3.75 5.55 10.48
N LYS A 40 4.16 6.82 10.29
CA LYS A 40 3.23 7.96 10.28
C LYS A 40 2.44 8.02 8.97
N LEU A 41 1.12 8.23 9.07
CA LEU A 41 0.22 8.25 7.91
C LEU A 41 0.51 9.41 6.94
N ILE A 42 0.91 10.57 7.46
CA ILE A 42 1.27 11.75 6.65
C ILE A 42 2.48 11.44 5.76
N LEU A 43 3.49 10.76 6.31
CA LEU A 43 4.67 10.38 5.54
C LEU A 43 4.33 9.33 4.48
N LEU A 44 3.43 8.40 4.80
CA LEU A 44 2.92 7.43 3.83
C LEU A 44 2.18 8.09 2.67
N ARG A 45 1.36 9.11 2.94
CA ARG A 45 0.66 9.90 1.91
C ARG A 45 1.66 10.51 0.93
N ASP A 46 2.69 11.14 1.46
CA ASP A 46 3.72 11.81 0.64
C ASP A 46 4.50 10.79 -0.18
N GLN A 47 4.84 9.65 0.41
CA GLN A 47 5.54 8.55 -0.27
C GLN A 47 4.70 7.94 -1.41
N LEU A 48 3.39 7.89 -1.25
CA LEU A 48 2.44 7.40 -2.27
C LEU A 48 2.02 8.48 -3.27
N GLY A 49 2.40 9.74 -3.05
CA GLY A 49 2.01 10.87 -3.91
C GLY A 49 0.52 11.18 -3.87
N HIS A 50 -0.17 10.86 -2.77
CA HIS A 50 -1.60 11.14 -2.65
C HIS A 50 -1.82 12.62 -2.31
N ASN A 51 -2.71 13.27 -3.08
CA ASN A 51 -3.08 14.67 -2.84
C ASN A 51 -3.91 14.88 -1.57
N SER A 52 -4.55 13.81 -1.08
CA SER A 52 -5.29 13.82 0.17
C SER A 52 -4.86 12.68 1.10
N ILE A 53 -4.83 12.99 2.38
CA ILE A 53 -4.64 12.01 3.44
C ILE A 53 -5.88 11.10 3.61
N GLU A 54 -7.08 11.53 3.23
CA GLU A 54 -8.29 10.68 3.24
C GLU A 54 -8.12 9.44 2.34
N THR A 55 -7.49 9.61 1.17
CA THR A 55 -7.17 8.49 0.27
C THR A 55 -6.20 7.51 0.93
N THR A 56 -5.32 8.00 1.80
CA THR A 56 -4.32 7.19 2.51
C THR A 56 -4.90 6.56 3.78
N GLN A 57 -5.95 7.13 4.37
CA GLN A 57 -6.63 6.54 5.55
C GLN A 57 -7.24 5.17 5.26
N GLN A 58 -7.52 4.84 3.99
CA GLN A 58 -8.04 3.53 3.57
C GLN A 58 -7.10 2.36 3.91
N TYR A 59 -5.81 2.63 4.14
CA TYR A 59 -4.82 1.61 4.56
C TYR A 59 -4.75 1.42 6.08
N THR A 60 -5.58 2.13 6.83
CA THR A 60 -5.59 2.06 8.28
C THR A 60 -6.85 1.35 8.77
N ASN A 61 -6.70 0.49 9.79
CA ASN A 61 -7.84 -0.08 10.52
C ASN A 61 -8.32 0.85 11.65
N LEU A 62 -8.18 2.17 11.48
CA LEU A 62 -8.50 3.15 12.51
C LEU A 62 -10.01 3.38 12.59
N SER A 63 -10.52 3.43 13.83
CA SER A 63 -11.88 3.88 14.10
C SER A 63 -12.08 5.34 13.62
N LEU A 64 -13.33 5.77 13.45
CA LEU A 64 -13.66 7.15 13.05
C LEU A 64 -12.99 8.19 13.96
N LYS A 65 -13.01 7.95 15.28
CA LYS A 65 -12.43 8.84 16.29
C LYS A 65 -10.91 8.95 16.19
N GLU A 66 -10.23 7.86 15.82
CA GLU A 66 -8.79 7.86 15.61
C GLU A 66 -8.40 8.56 14.32
N ARG A 67 -9.24 8.44 13.27
CA ARG A 67 -9.05 9.17 12.01
C ARG A 67 -9.09 10.68 12.21
N GLU A 68 -10.05 11.20 12.98
CA GLU A 68 -10.15 12.64 13.29
C GLU A 68 -8.88 13.19 13.96
N LYS A 69 -8.28 12.43 14.87
CA LYS A 69 -7.05 12.83 15.60
C LYS A 69 -5.81 12.90 14.71
N VAL A 70 -5.76 12.12 13.63
CA VAL A 70 -4.66 12.14 12.66
C VAL A 70 -4.82 13.28 11.65
N MET A 71 -6.06 13.77 11.49
CA MET A 71 -6.42 14.86 10.57
C MET A 71 -6.35 16.24 11.21
N SER A 72 -6.48 16.33 12.54
CA SER A 72 -6.37 17.56 13.34
C SER A 72 -4.93 17.96 13.59
#